data_AF-A0A257GCC5-F1
#
_entry.id   AF-A0A257GCC5-F1
#
_cell.length_a   1.000
_cell.length_b   1.000
_cell.length_c   1.000
_cell.angle_alpha   90.00
_cell.angle_beta   90.00
_cell.angle_gamma   90.00
#
_symmetry.space_group_name_H-M   'P 1'
#
loop_
_entity.id
_entity.type
_entity.pdbx_description
1 polymer ?
#
loop_
_entity_poly.entity_id
_entity_poly.type
_entity_poly.pdbx_seq_one_letter_code
_entity_poly.pdbx_strand_id
1 'polypeptide(L)'
;MALTNAERQRRYRQKLKARASPDGVGELARIAMERAVQALWAFHQRPGPGGIDWALIDGCTTLEQYRSELERSPGNLSQAVRAFLPDFSGLTAAEARAVALVIELSDALRMAPPRQFSLPALD
;
A
#
# COMPACT_ATOMS: atom_id res chain seq x y z
N MET A 1 -17.89 22.51 -23.87
CA MET A 1 -18.13 23.63 -22.93
C MET A 1 -17.36 23.35 -21.65
N ALA A 2 -16.61 24.33 -21.14
CA ALA A 2 -15.91 24.20 -19.86
C ALA A 2 -16.92 24.27 -18.69
N LEU A 3 -16.70 23.46 -17.65
CA LEU A 3 -17.57 23.45 -16.46
C LEU A 3 -17.49 24.78 -15.73
N THR A 4 -18.65 25.30 -15.34
CA THR A 4 -18.76 26.44 -14.44
C THR A 4 -18.19 26.09 -13.06
N ASN A 5 -17.80 27.10 -12.28
CA ASN A 5 -17.29 26.88 -10.91
C ASN A 5 -18.32 26.17 -10.01
N ALA A 6 -19.61 26.49 -10.15
CA ALA A 6 -20.69 25.85 -9.41
C ALA A 6 -20.81 24.35 -9.76
N GLU A 7 -20.69 23.99 -11.04
CA GLU A 7 -20.70 22.60 -11.49
C GLU A 7 -19.46 21.83 -11.02
N ARG A 8 -18.28 22.47 -11.01
CA ARG A 8 -17.05 21.88 -10.45
C ARG A 8 -17.21 21.59 -8.96
N GLN A 9 -17.71 22.54 -8.18
CA GLN A 9 -17.96 22.36 -6.74
C GLN A 9 -19.02 21.29 -6.46
N ARG A 10 -20.09 21.23 -7.26
CA ARG A 10 -21.11 20.17 -7.17
C ARG A 10 -20.50 18.79 -7.45
N ARG A 11 -19.75 18.65 -8.55
CA ARG A 11 -19.05 17.40 -8.90
C ARG A 11 -18.04 16.99 -7.84
N TYR A 12 -17.29 17.94 -7.29
CA TYR A 12 -16.32 17.67 -6.22
C TYR A 12 -17.02 17.11 -4.98
N ARG A 13 -18.10 17.76 -4.52
CA ARG A 13 -18.91 17.27 -3.38
C ARG A 13 -19.52 15.89 -3.64
N GLN A 14 -20.01 15.63 -4.86
CA GLN A 14 -20.51 14.32 -5.24
C GLN A 14 -19.41 13.25 -5.19
N LYS A 15 -18.20 13.55 -5.70
CA LYS A 15 -17.05 12.64 -5.61
C LYS A 15 -16.63 12.35 -4.16
N LEU A 16 -16.63 13.37 -3.29
CA LEU A 16 -16.34 13.18 -1.87
C LEU A 16 -17.35 12.25 -1.21
N LYS A 17 -18.65 12.48 -1.45
CA LYS A 17 -19.72 11.60 -0.92
C LYS A 17 -19.59 10.16 -1.44
N ALA A 18 -19.27 9.98 -2.72
CA ALA A 18 -19.06 8.66 -3.29
C ALA A 18 -17.85 7.93 -2.70
N ARG A 19 -16.76 8.65 -2.36
CA ARG A 19 -15.60 8.05 -1.69
C ARG A 19 -15.87 7.67 -0.24
N ALA A 20 -16.72 8.45 0.44
CA ALA A 20 -17.12 8.19 1.82
C ALA A 20 -18.27 7.19 1.96
N SER A 21 -18.83 6.67 0.85
CA SER A 21 -19.84 5.62 0.90
C SER A 21 -19.21 4.26 1.23
N PRO A 22 -19.99 3.27 1.70
CA PRO A 22 -19.50 1.91 1.94
C PRO A 22 -18.78 1.31 0.73
N ASP A 23 -19.33 1.46 -0.48
CA ASP A 23 -18.69 0.99 -1.72
C ASP A 23 -17.36 1.73 -1.99
N GLY A 24 -17.33 3.04 -1.70
CA GLY A 24 -16.13 3.87 -1.82
C GLY A 24 -15.01 3.43 -0.88
N VAL A 25 -15.35 2.96 0.33
CA VAL A 25 -14.36 2.45 1.29
C VAL A 25 -13.70 1.17 0.77
N GLY A 26 -14.47 0.24 0.19
CA GLY A 26 -13.92 -0.97 -0.43
C GLY A 26 -12.96 -0.67 -1.58
N GLU A 27 -13.30 0.32 -2.42
CA GLU A 27 -12.42 0.79 -3.49
C GLU A 27 -11.12 1.38 -2.95
N LEU A 28 -11.21 2.23 -1.91
CA LEU A 28 -10.04 2.85 -1.29
C LEU A 28 -9.10 1.80 -0.67
N ALA A 29 -9.65 0.75 -0.05
CA ALA A 29 -8.87 -0.37 0.46
C ALA A 29 -8.14 -1.10 -0.68
N ARG A 30 -8.82 -1.39 -1.80
CA ARG A 30 -8.19 -2.04 -2.96
C ARG A 30 -7.06 -1.20 -3.55
N ILE A 31 -7.27 0.11 -3.68
CA ILE A 31 -6.24 1.05 -4.15
C ILE A 31 -5.04 1.07 -3.18
N ALA A 32 -5.29 1.04 -1.87
CA ALA A 32 -4.23 1.00 -0.86
C ALA A 32 -3.40 -0.28 -0.98
N MET A 33 -4.04 -1.44 -1.15
CA MET A 33 -3.35 -2.72 -1.34
C MET A 33 -2.49 -2.72 -2.59
N GLU A 34 -3.01 -2.25 -3.73
CA GLU A 34 -2.24 -2.18 -4.98
C GLU A 34 -1.03 -1.26 -4.86
N ARG A 35 -1.17 -0.10 -4.18
CA ARG A 35 -0.04 0.79 -3.91
C ARG A 35 1.03 0.15 -3.04
N ALA A 36 0.63 -0.63 -2.04
CA ALA A 36 1.57 -1.36 -1.20
C ALA A 36 2.32 -2.43 -2.00
N VAL A 37 1.64 -3.19 -2.87
CA VAL A 37 2.28 -4.17 -3.75
C VAL A 37 3.30 -3.51 -4.67
N GLN A 38 2.96 -2.34 -5.25
CA GLN A 38 3.90 -1.57 -6.06
C GLN A 38 5.09 -1.06 -5.25
N ALA A 39 4.86 -0.58 -4.02
CA ALA A 39 5.93 -0.12 -3.14
C ALA A 39 6.89 -1.25 -2.73
N LEU A 40 6.34 -2.42 -2.38
CA LEU A 40 7.11 -3.62 -2.07
C LEU A 40 7.93 -4.07 -3.28
N TRP A 41 7.33 -4.08 -4.47
CA TRP A 41 8.04 -4.42 -5.70
C TRP A 41 9.16 -3.43 -6.02
N ALA A 42 8.91 -2.13 -5.88
CA ALA A 42 9.93 -1.11 -6.10
C ALA A 42 11.11 -1.24 -5.13
N PHE A 43 10.84 -1.59 -3.87
CA PHE A 43 11.89 -1.93 -2.90
C PHE A 43 12.64 -3.20 -3.30
N HIS A 44 11.91 -4.24 -3.72
CA HIS A 44 12.45 -5.53 -4.12
C HIS A 44 13.37 -5.46 -5.35
N GLN A 45 13.13 -4.50 -6.23
CA GLN A 45 14.00 -4.22 -7.38
C GLN A 45 15.29 -3.46 -7.03
N ARG A 46 15.48 -3.05 -5.77
CA ARG A 46 16.74 -2.43 -5.31
C ARG A 46 17.78 -3.51 -5.00
N PRO A 47 19.07 -3.23 -5.21
CA PRO A 47 20.13 -4.14 -4.83
C PRO A 47 20.10 -4.38 -3.31
N GLY A 48 20.13 -5.65 -2.91
CA GLY A 48 20.19 -6.03 -1.50
C GLY A 48 21.55 -5.73 -0.85
N PRO A 49 21.64 -5.76 0.48
CA PRO A 49 22.92 -5.68 1.17
C PRO A 49 23.81 -6.85 0.75
N GLY A 50 24.93 -6.54 0.09
CA GLY A 50 25.84 -7.53 -0.52
C GLY A 50 25.71 -7.69 -2.04
N GLY A 51 24.84 -6.92 -2.71
CA GLY A 51 24.73 -6.87 -4.17
C GLY A 51 23.92 -7.98 -4.82
N ILE A 52 23.21 -8.79 -4.02
CA ILE A 52 22.24 -9.78 -4.53
C ILE A 52 20.88 -9.10 -4.60
N ASP A 53 20.24 -9.14 -5.77
CA ASP A 53 18.88 -8.62 -5.93
C ASP A 53 17.89 -9.49 -5.18
N TRP A 54 16.93 -8.87 -4.49
CA TRP A 54 15.87 -9.60 -3.81
C TRP A 54 15.04 -10.47 -4.77
N ALA A 55 14.92 -10.05 -6.04
CA ALA A 55 14.30 -10.81 -7.13
C ALA A 55 14.91 -12.20 -7.34
N LEU A 56 16.22 -12.33 -7.11
CA LEU A 56 16.93 -13.61 -7.18
C LEU A 56 16.71 -14.48 -5.95
N ILE A 57 16.43 -13.87 -4.79
CA ILE A 57 16.20 -14.56 -3.51
C ILE A 57 14.77 -15.12 -3.46
N ASP A 58 13.78 -14.34 -3.87
CA ASP A 58 12.36 -14.72 -3.79
C ASP A 58 11.85 -15.42 -5.08
N GLY A 59 12.70 -15.55 -6.11
CA GLY A 59 12.35 -16.21 -7.38
C GLY A 59 11.33 -15.45 -8.24
N CYS A 60 11.02 -14.20 -7.87
CA CYS A 60 10.07 -13.35 -8.59
C CYS A 60 10.79 -12.39 -9.52
N THR A 61 10.53 -12.50 -10.82
CA THR A 61 11.18 -11.65 -11.84
C THR A 61 10.25 -10.60 -12.43
N THR A 62 8.95 -10.69 -12.16
CA THR A 62 7.95 -9.70 -12.59
C THR A 62 7.02 -9.28 -11.46
N LEU A 63 6.44 -8.09 -11.59
CA LEU A 63 5.42 -7.58 -10.67
C LEU A 63 4.23 -8.54 -10.56
N GLU A 64 3.83 -9.18 -11.66
CA GLU A 64 2.70 -10.10 -11.69
C GLU A 64 3.00 -11.41 -10.96
N GLN A 65 4.22 -11.94 -11.08
CA GLN A 65 4.69 -13.08 -10.28
C GLN A 65 4.69 -12.71 -8.80
N TYR A 66 5.28 -11.56 -8.46
CA TYR A 66 5.34 -11.09 -7.08
C TYR A 66 3.93 -10.88 -6.48
N ARG A 67 3.01 -10.28 -7.24
CA ARG A 67 1.60 -10.15 -6.83
C ARG A 67 0.98 -11.53 -6.58
N SER A 68 1.19 -12.48 -7.48
CA SER A 68 0.66 -13.84 -7.36
C SER A 68 1.20 -14.56 -6.12
N GLU A 69 2.48 -14.38 -5.78
CA GLU A 69 3.07 -14.89 -4.53
C GLU A 69 2.37 -14.31 -3.29
N LEU A 70 2.15 -12.99 -3.28
CA LEU A 70 1.47 -12.29 -2.18
C LEU A 70 0.00 -12.67 -2.06
N GLU A 71 -0.67 -13.01 -3.15
CA GLU A 71 -2.09 -13.39 -3.16
C GLU A 71 -2.32 -14.87 -2.82
N ARG A 72 -1.28 -15.71 -2.87
CA ARG A 72 -1.39 -17.16 -2.59
C ARG A 72 -1.98 -17.46 -1.22
N SER A 73 -1.71 -16.61 -0.22
CA SER A 73 -2.27 -16.73 1.12
C SER A 73 -2.70 -15.36 1.64
N PRO A 74 -3.89 -15.24 2.28
CA PRO A 74 -4.36 -13.98 2.85
C PRO A 74 -3.37 -13.30 3.81
N GLY A 75 -2.47 -14.08 4.43
CA GLY A 75 -1.47 -13.58 5.36
C GLY A 75 -0.20 -13.02 4.71
N ASN A 76 0.10 -13.35 3.45
CA ASN A 76 1.40 -13.06 2.84
C ASN A 76 1.64 -11.55 2.69
N LEU A 77 0.66 -10.81 2.16
CA LEU A 77 0.78 -9.36 2.08
C LEU A 77 0.95 -8.72 3.47
N SER A 78 0.17 -9.16 4.47
CA SER A 78 0.27 -8.65 5.84
C SER A 78 1.64 -8.94 6.46
N GLN A 79 2.20 -10.12 6.21
CA GLN A 79 3.54 -10.49 6.65
C GLN A 79 4.62 -9.64 5.95
N ALA A 80 4.52 -9.48 4.63
CA ALA A 80 5.46 -8.71 3.83
C ALA A 80 5.52 -7.23 4.26
N VAL A 81 4.36 -6.58 4.45
CA VAL A 81 4.33 -5.18 4.90
C VAL A 81 4.87 -5.01 6.33
N ARG A 82 4.64 -5.99 7.21
CA ARG A 82 5.10 -5.93 8.61
C ARG A 82 6.58 -6.23 8.80
N ALA A 83 7.26 -6.78 7.78
CA ALA A 83 8.71 -6.96 7.81
C ALA A 83 9.48 -5.64 7.93
N PHE A 84 8.82 -4.53 7.59
CA PHE A 84 9.37 -3.18 7.67
C PHE A 84 9.14 -2.49 9.03
N LEU A 85 8.43 -3.10 9.97
CA LEU A 85 8.29 -2.54 11.31
C LEU A 85 9.58 -2.70 12.13
N PRO A 86 9.90 -1.76 13.04
CA PRO A 86 9.08 -0.62 13.44
C PRO A 86 9.30 0.68 12.66
N ASP A 87 10.34 0.78 11.84
CA ASP A 87 10.88 2.07 11.36
C ASP A 87 10.82 2.27 9.83
N PHE A 88 10.36 1.28 9.09
CA PHE A 88 10.28 1.26 7.64
C PHE A 88 11.63 1.45 6.94
N SER A 89 12.71 1.00 7.59
CA SER A 89 14.07 1.09 7.08
C SER A 89 14.21 0.58 5.63
N GLY A 90 14.86 1.39 4.78
CA GLY A 90 15.11 1.09 3.37
C GLY A 90 13.99 1.48 2.40
N LEU A 91 12.81 1.87 2.89
CA LEU A 91 11.74 2.45 2.08
C LEU A 91 11.90 3.96 1.92
N THR A 92 11.45 4.49 0.78
CA THR A 92 11.21 5.94 0.65
C THR A 92 9.98 6.33 1.48
N ALA A 93 9.83 7.62 1.78
CA ALA A 93 8.67 8.11 2.54
C ALA A 93 7.32 7.78 1.85
N ALA A 94 7.26 7.77 0.51
CA ALA A 94 6.07 7.41 -0.22
C ALA A 94 5.73 5.91 -0.12
N GLU A 95 6.74 5.05 -0.18
CA GLU A 95 6.58 3.61 -0.04
C GLU A 95 6.19 3.23 1.38
N ALA A 96 6.88 3.80 2.38
CA ALA A 96 6.56 3.60 3.78
C ALA A 96 5.09 3.95 4.08
N ARG A 97 4.58 5.07 3.53
CA ARG A 97 3.16 5.43 3.66
C ARG A 97 2.21 4.44 2.98
N ALA A 98 2.56 3.93 1.81
CA ALA A 98 1.75 2.93 1.12
C ALA A 98 1.66 1.62 1.91
N VAL A 99 2.79 1.15 2.43
CA VAL A 99 2.91 -0.06 3.25
C VAL A 99 2.19 0.11 4.60
N ALA A 100 2.40 1.25 5.28
CA ALA A 100 1.78 1.52 6.58
C ALA A 100 0.26 1.58 6.51
N LEU A 101 -0.32 2.13 5.44
CA LEU A 101 -1.78 2.17 5.27
C LEU A 101 -2.39 0.76 5.24
N VAL A 102 -1.71 -0.23 4.66
CA VAL A 102 -2.18 -1.63 4.68
C VAL A 102 -2.09 -2.24 6.08
N ILE A 103 -1.05 -1.89 6.86
CA ILE A 103 -0.94 -2.28 8.27
C ILE A 103 -2.10 -1.69 9.08
N GLU A 104 -2.38 -0.39 8.93
CA GLU A 104 -3.49 0.30 9.59
C GLU A 104 -4.84 -0.33 9.26
N LEU A 105 -5.10 -0.62 7.98
CA LEU A 105 -6.32 -1.31 7.54
C LEU A 105 -6.43 -2.72 8.14
N SER A 106 -5.33 -3.48 8.14
CA SER A 106 -5.27 -4.83 8.71
C SER A 106 -5.55 -4.83 10.22
N ASP A 107 -4.96 -3.88 10.95
CA ASP A 107 -5.16 -3.71 12.40
C ASP A 107 -6.59 -3.24 12.72
N ALA A 108 -7.13 -2.30 11.94
CA ALA A 108 -8.50 -1.79 12.12
C ALA A 108 -9.55 -2.88 11.88
N LEU A 109 -9.33 -3.73 10.88
CA LEU A 109 -10.19 -4.90 10.58
C LEU A 109 -9.93 -6.08 11.52
N ARG A 110 -8.96 -5.97 12.45
CA ARG A 110 -8.51 -7.05 13.35
C ARG A 110 -8.14 -8.34 12.62
N MET A 111 -7.67 -8.22 11.38
CA MET A 111 -7.08 -9.34 10.65
C MET A 111 -5.76 -9.79 11.29
N ALA A 112 -5.21 -8.96 12.19
CA ALA A 112 -4.09 -9.26 13.08
C ALA A 112 -4.28 -8.52 14.44
N PRO A 113 -3.54 -8.89 15.50
CA PRO A 113 -3.55 -8.15 16.76
C PRO A 113 -3.02 -6.72 16.58
N PRO A 114 -3.66 -5.69 17.17
CA PRO A 114 -3.27 -4.28 17.01
C PRO A 114 -1.89 -3.97 17.63
N ARG A 115 -1.10 -3.08 17.00
CA ARG A 115 0.25 -2.65 17.46
C ARG A 115 0.46 -1.13 17.36
N GLN A 116 1.38 -0.58 18.16
CA GLN A 116 1.82 0.83 18.07
C GLN A 116 3.03 0.95 17.13
N PHE A 117 3.04 1.93 16.22
CA PHE A 117 4.15 2.24 15.31
C PHE A 117 4.20 3.74 14.97
N SER A 118 5.31 4.21 14.37
CA SER A 118 5.53 5.61 13.98
C SER A 118 5.64 5.74 12.46
N LEU A 119 5.07 6.79 11.90
CA LEU A 119 5.12 7.08 10.46
C LEU A 119 6.26 8.07 10.13
N PRO A 120 6.91 7.95 8.96
CA PRO A 120 7.86 8.97 8.50
C PRO A 120 7.17 10.32 8.23
N ALA A 121 7.88 11.41 8.50
CA ALA A 121 7.40 12.77 8.28
C ALA A 121 7.12 13.06 6.78
N LEU A 122 6.23 14.02 6.52
CA LEU A 122 6.00 14.56 5.17
C LEU A 122 7.01 15.69 4.94
N ASP A 123 7.89 15.52 3.95
CA ASP A 123 8.69 16.61 3.37
C ASP A 123 7.84 17.46 2.41
#